data_AF-A0A945ZNN6-F1
#
_entry.id   AF-A0A945ZNN6-F1
#
_cell.length_a   1.000
_cell.length_b   1.000
_cell.length_c   1.000
_cell.angle_alpha   90.00
_cell.angle_beta   90.00
_cell.angle_gamma   90.00
#
_symmetry.space_group_name_H-M   'P 1'
#
loop_
_entity.id
_entity.type
_entity.pdbx_description
1 polymer ?
#
loop_
_entity_poly.entity_id
_entity_poly.type
_entity_poly.pdbx_seq_one_letter_code
_entity_poly.pdbx_strand_id
1 'polypeptide(L)'
;MKPFIIYLPILGLTFVGVSFFFTEMSWGNIAHSFGLATLRLWLMISMMAFYLISQNRIYFIPALRSIRFQLGLKGKWSENLLLFIEMIFRFSPGIQMEWNQIFRGKKALGFSEPQTRFEKIKMFSGVLPYFLHNSLLQSEQMTRVMKLRGYGKQFPRGVYPFHPLKSIDFIVFILLILFNGLFQFYGTL
;
A
#
# COMPACT_ATOMS: atom_id res chain seq x y z
N MET A 1 -0.61 17.59 -3.19
CA MET A 1 -0.35 18.97 -3.68
C MET A 1 0.48 19.78 -2.69
N LYS A 2 0.01 20.05 -1.45
CA LYS A 2 0.75 20.86 -0.45
C LYS A 2 2.22 20.45 -0.16
N PRO A 3 2.59 19.15 -0.01
CA PRO A 3 3.98 18.81 0.26
C PRO A 3 4.91 19.09 -0.93
N PHE A 4 4.47 18.83 -2.16
CA PHE A 4 5.34 18.93 -3.35
C PHE A 4 5.82 20.36 -3.62
N ILE A 5 4.93 21.34 -3.47
CA ILE A 5 5.26 22.77 -3.65
C ILE A 5 6.29 23.24 -2.61
N ILE A 6 6.28 22.65 -1.40
CA ILE A 6 7.21 22.99 -0.32
C ILE A 6 8.56 22.29 -0.50
N TYR A 7 8.59 21.03 -0.93
CA TYR A 7 9.82 20.26 -1.05
C TYR A 7 10.64 20.57 -2.31
N LEU A 8 10.02 21.02 -3.40
CA LEU A 8 10.70 21.35 -4.65
C LEU A 8 11.78 22.45 -4.50
N PRO A 9 11.52 23.61 -3.87
CA PRO A 9 12.55 24.63 -3.68
C PRO A 9 13.68 24.14 -2.75
N ILE A 10 13.37 23.33 -1.73
CA ILE A 10 14.36 22.76 -0.81
C ILE A 10 15.29 21.80 -1.56
N LEU A 11 14.74 20.91 -2.38
CA LEU A 11 15.50 19.97 -3.22
C LEU A 11 16.41 20.71 -4.20
N GLY A 12 15.90 21.75 -4.87
CA GLY A 12 16.69 22.58 -5.77
C GLY A 12 17.88 23.24 -5.08
N LEU A 13 17.65 23.82 -3.91
CA LEU A 13 18.72 24.44 -3.12
C LEU A 13 19.79 23.42 -2.69
N THR A 14 19.38 22.24 -2.23
CA THR A 14 20.33 21.18 -1.85
C THR A 14 21.11 20.63 -3.05
N PHE A 15 20.48 20.49 -4.21
CA PHE A 15 21.12 19.97 -5.42
C PHE A 15 22.18 20.95 -5.95
N VAL A 16 21.81 22.24 -6.10
CA VAL A 16 22.74 23.29 -6.52
C VAL A 16 23.88 23.44 -5.53
N GLY A 17 23.59 23.36 -4.22
CA GLY A 17 24.61 23.39 -3.17
C GLY A 17 25.63 22.25 -3.31
N VAL A 18 25.17 21.00 -3.44
CA VAL A 18 26.07 19.85 -3.60
C VAL A 18 26.84 19.90 -4.92
N SER A 19 26.21 20.28 -6.03
CA SER A 19 26.87 20.40 -7.34
C SER A 19 27.97 21.46 -7.35
N PHE A 20 27.78 22.57 -6.64
CA PHE A 20 28.81 23.62 -6.52
C PHE A 20 30.03 23.14 -5.71
N PHE A 21 29.83 22.30 -4.69
CA PHE A 21 30.91 21.78 -3.86
C PHE A 21 31.67 20.61 -4.48
N PHE A 22 31.02 19.77 -5.29
CA PHE A 22 31.58 18.47 -5.71
C PHE A 22 31.88 18.34 -7.21
N THR A 23 31.49 19.29 -8.06
CA THR A 23 31.49 19.05 -9.52
C THR A 23 31.91 20.29 -10.32
N GLU A 24 32.98 20.16 -11.12
CA GLU A 24 33.41 21.16 -12.13
C GLU A 24 32.53 21.11 -13.40
N MET A 25 31.20 21.07 -13.25
CA MET A 25 30.28 21.11 -14.39
C MET A 25 29.94 22.55 -14.78
N SER A 26 29.79 22.77 -16.09
CA SER A 26 29.26 24.04 -16.59
C SER A 26 27.83 24.27 -16.09
N TRP A 27 27.48 25.54 -15.88
CA TRP A 27 26.14 25.95 -15.39
C TRP A 27 24.98 25.35 -16.21
N GLY A 28 25.17 25.17 -17.52
CA GLY A 28 24.17 24.55 -18.41
C GLY A 28 23.90 23.08 -18.10
N ASN A 29 24.94 22.29 -17.82
CA ASN A 29 24.81 20.86 -17.53
C ASN A 29 24.17 20.63 -16.14
N ILE A 30 24.42 21.52 -15.18
CA ILE A 30 23.76 21.51 -13.87
C ILE A 30 22.26 21.79 -14.01
N ALA A 31 21.87 22.78 -14.83
CA ALA A 31 20.47 23.08 -15.08
C ALA A 31 19.73 21.93 -15.79
N HIS A 32 20.38 21.30 -16.79
CA HIS A 32 19.79 20.17 -17.53
C HIS A 32 19.60 18.93 -16.64
N SER A 33 20.64 18.56 -15.87
CA SER A 33 20.58 17.41 -14.96
C SER A 33 19.54 17.62 -13.84
N PHE A 34 19.45 18.83 -13.29
CA PHE A 34 18.41 19.19 -12.33
C PHE A 34 17.00 19.13 -12.94
N GLY A 35 16.83 19.62 -14.16
CA GLY A 35 15.56 19.57 -14.90
C GLY A 35 15.08 18.13 -15.14
N LEU A 36 15.97 17.23 -15.55
CA LEU A 36 15.66 15.81 -15.72
C LEU A 36 15.31 15.13 -14.40
N ALA A 37 16.06 15.40 -13.33
CA ALA A 37 15.81 14.83 -12.01
C ALA A 37 14.45 15.26 -11.44
N THR A 38 14.11 16.55 -11.55
CA THR A 38 12.82 17.09 -11.10
C THR A 38 11.65 16.54 -11.92
N LEU A 39 11.79 16.44 -13.24
CA LEU A 39 10.79 15.86 -14.12
C LEU A 39 10.54 14.38 -13.79
N ARG A 40 11.59 13.59 -13.53
CA ARG A 40 11.48 12.19 -13.10
C ARG A 40 10.67 12.04 -11.81
N LEU A 41 10.96 12.87 -10.80
CA LEU A 41 10.23 12.84 -9.53
C LEU A 41 8.77 13.22 -9.71
N TRP A 42 8.49 14.22 -10.55
CA TRP A 42 7.12 14.63 -10.83
C TRP A 42 6.31 13.53 -11.53
N LEU A 43 6.90 12.88 -12.55
CA LEU A 43 6.28 11.74 -13.23
C LEU A 43 6.05 10.57 -12.28
N MET A 44 7.03 10.22 -11.43
CA MET A 44 6.90 9.12 -10.47
C MET A 44 5.76 9.37 -9.47
N ILE A 45 5.67 10.57 -8.90
CA ILE A 45 4.62 10.93 -7.95
C ILE A 45 3.25 10.95 -8.64
N SER A 46 3.17 11.47 -9.87
CA SER A 46 1.94 11.50 -10.65
C SER A 46 1.44 10.09 -10.98
N MET A 47 2.31 9.21 -11.46
CA MET A 47 1.98 7.80 -11.73
C MET A 47 1.52 7.08 -10.46
N MET A 48 2.20 7.28 -9.34
CA MET A 48 1.82 6.66 -8.06
C MET A 48 0.47 7.19 -7.56
N ALA A 49 0.21 8.49 -7.68
CA ALA A 49 -1.07 9.09 -7.32
C ALA A 49 -2.20 8.57 -8.22
N PHE A 50 -1.98 8.50 -9.53
CA PHE A 50 -2.92 7.93 -10.49
C PHE A 50 -3.24 6.46 -10.16
N TYR A 51 -2.21 5.66 -9.86
CA TYR A 51 -2.38 4.27 -9.43
C TYR A 51 -3.23 4.15 -8.16
N LEU A 52 -2.95 4.97 -7.13
CA LEU A 52 -3.71 4.96 -5.88
C LEU A 52 -5.18 5.37 -6.04
N ILE A 53 -5.47 6.32 -6.94
CA ILE A 53 -6.84 6.77 -7.23
C ILE A 53 -7.60 5.73 -8.06
N SER A 54 -6.92 5.11 -9.04
CA SER A 54 -7.53 4.12 -9.94
C SER A 54 -7.80 2.78 -9.26
N GLN A 55 -6.95 2.38 -8.30
CA GLN A 55 -7.09 1.11 -7.58
C GLN A 55 -8.17 1.17 -6.50
N ASN A 56 -9.32 0.53 -6.75
CA ASN A 56 -10.22 0.18 -5.66
C ASN A 56 -9.59 -1.00 -4.87
N ARG A 57 -9.19 -0.74 -3.61
CA ARG A 57 -8.36 -1.64 -2.77
C ARG A 57 -8.89 -3.08 -2.65
N ILE A 58 -10.16 -3.30 -2.92
CA ILE A 58 -10.86 -4.58 -2.81
C ILE A 58 -10.47 -5.55 -3.95
N TYR A 59 -10.03 -5.07 -5.11
CA TYR A 59 -9.76 -5.93 -6.28
C TYR A 59 -8.32 -6.47 -6.38
N PHE A 60 -7.38 -5.95 -5.59
CA PHE A 60 -5.98 -6.37 -5.66
C PHE A 60 -5.78 -7.84 -5.28
N ILE A 61 -6.41 -8.30 -4.20
CA ILE A 61 -6.25 -9.68 -3.71
C ILE A 61 -6.93 -10.71 -4.65
N PRO A 62 -8.15 -10.48 -5.16
CA PRO A 62 -8.74 -11.32 -6.21
C PRO A 62 -7.88 -11.40 -7.48
N ALA A 63 -7.28 -10.30 -7.93
CA ALA A 63 -6.37 -10.30 -9.08
C ALA A 63 -5.10 -11.13 -8.83
N LEU A 64 -4.50 -11.02 -7.64
CA LEU A 64 -3.34 -11.83 -7.28
C LEU A 64 -3.69 -13.33 -7.23
N ARG A 65 -4.90 -13.67 -6.79
CA ARG A 65 -5.40 -15.06 -6.82
C ARG A 65 -5.65 -15.56 -8.23
N SER A 66 -6.20 -14.74 -9.13
CA SER A 66 -6.44 -15.16 -10.51
C SER A 66 -5.15 -15.40 -11.27
N ILE A 67 -4.12 -14.56 -11.06
CA ILE A 67 -2.75 -14.79 -11.58
C ILE A 67 -2.22 -16.13 -11.10
N ARG A 68 -2.30 -16.39 -9.79
CA ARG A 68 -1.83 -17.66 -9.20
C ARG A 68 -2.57 -18.88 -9.75
N PHE A 69 -3.88 -18.76 -9.96
CA PHE A 69 -4.71 -19.81 -10.53
C PHE A 69 -4.33 -20.09 -12.00
N GLN A 70 -4.09 -19.04 -12.80
CA GLN A 70 -3.63 -19.17 -14.19
C GLN A 70 -2.24 -19.80 -14.31
N LEU A 71 -1.34 -19.49 -13.39
CA LEU A 71 -0.01 -20.09 -13.31
C LEU A 71 -0.04 -21.56 -12.83
N GLY A 72 -1.21 -22.11 -12.48
CA GLY A 72 -1.36 -23.52 -12.10
C GLY A 72 -0.68 -23.90 -10.78
N LEU A 73 -0.29 -22.92 -9.95
CA LEU A 73 0.42 -23.16 -8.70
C LEU A 73 -0.51 -23.83 -7.67
N LYS A 74 -0.18 -25.05 -7.25
CA LYS A 74 -1.01 -25.86 -6.31
C LYS A 74 -0.59 -25.75 -4.84
N GLY A 75 0.25 -24.77 -4.49
CA GLY A 75 0.80 -24.62 -3.13
C GLY A 75 -0.25 -24.27 -2.07
N LYS A 76 -0.51 -25.18 -1.12
CA LYS A 76 -1.42 -24.93 0.02
C LYS A 76 -1.01 -23.71 0.85
N TRP A 77 0.30 -23.52 1.05
CA TRP A 77 0.84 -22.42 1.82
C TRP A 77 0.54 -21.05 1.21
N SER A 78 0.79 -20.87 -0.10
CA SER A 78 0.50 -19.62 -0.79
C SER A 78 -1.00 -19.31 -0.85
N GLU A 79 -1.86 -20.34 -0.91
CA GLU A 79 -3.32 -20.18 -0.91
C GLU A 79 -3.83 -19.68 0.45
N ASN A 80 -3.25 -20.22 1.53
CA ASN A 80 -3.54 -19.77 2.89
C ASN A 80 -2.99 -18.38 3.18
N LEU A 81 -1.80 -18.03 2.66
CA LEU A 81 -1.24 -16.69 2.79
C LEU A 81 -2.13 -15.66 2.10
N LEU A 82 -2.56 -15.92 0.86
CA LEU A 82 -3.47 -15.02 0.13
C LEU A 82 -4.81 -14.86 0.85
N LEU A 83 -5.35 -15.93 1.43
CA LEU A 83 -6.53 -15.86 2.29
C LEU A 83 -6.30 -15.02 3.54
N PHE A 84 -5.20 -15.24 4.23
CA PHE A 84 -4.88 -14.50 5.44
C PHE A 84 -4.82 -13.00 5.17
N ILE A 85 -4.13 -12.59 4.09
CA ILE A 85 -4.07 -11.19 3.66
C ILE A 85 -5.46 -10.66 3.29
N GLU A 86 -6.25 -11.43 2.53
CA GLU A 86 -7.64 -11.04 2.19
C GLU A 86 -8.48 -10.75 3.45
N MET A 87 -8.37 -11.63 4.44
CA MET A 87 -9.09 -11.51 5.70
C MET A 87 -8.65 -10.29 6.50
N ILE A 88 -7.35 -9.99 6.54
CA ILE A 88 -6.83 -8.76 7.15
C ILE A 88 -7.44 -7.52 6.49
N PHE A 89 -7.40 -7.42 5.16
CA PHE A 89 -7.97 -6.27 4.45
C PHE A 89 -9.47 -6.14 4.67
N ARG A 90 -10.19 -7.26 4.70
CA ARG A 90 -11.65 -7.29 4.94
C ARG A 90 -12.02 -6.83 6.34
N PHE A 91 -11.25 -7.22 7.37
CA PHE A 91 -11.54 -6.86 8.76
C PHE A 91 -10.99 -5.50 9.18
N SER A 92 -10.00 -4.96 8.46
CA SER A 92 -9.41 -3.64 8.73
C SER A 92 -10.44 -2.51 8.94
N PRO A 93 -11.45 -2.30 8.07
CA PRO A 93 -12.45 -1.25 8.31
C PRO A 93 -13.31 -1.50 9.55
N GLY A 94 -13.62 -2.76 9.87
CA GLY A 94 -14.37 -3.13 11.08
C GLY A 94 -13.59 -2.80 12.34
N ILE A 95 -12.31 -3.15 12.36
CA ILE A 95 -11.35 -2.81 13.42
C ILE A 95 -11.25 -1.30 13.62
N GLN A 96 -11.15 -0.53 12.54
CA GLN A 96 -11.10 0.93 12.61
C GLN A 96 -12.40 1.53 13.18
N MET A 97 -13.54 0.97 12.81
CA MET A 97 -14.84 1.42 13.34
C MET A 97 -14.97 1.13 14.83
N GLU A 98 -14.62 -0.08 15.25
CA GLU A 98 -14.62 -0.48 16.67
C GLU A 98 -13.71 0.42 17.51
N TRP A 99 -12.49 0.67 17.00
CA TRP A 99 -11.56 1.60 17.63
C TRP A 99 -12.18 2.99 17.81
N ASN A 100 -12.77 3.55 16.75
CA ASN A 100 -13.42 4.85 16.80
C ASN A 100 -14.62 4.88 17.76
N GLN A 101 -15.38 3.79 17.87
CA GLN A 101 -16.49 3.66 18.81
C GLN A 101 -16.00 3.68 20.26
N ILE A 102 -14.90 2.99 20.58
CA ILE A 102 -14.30 3.01 21.92
C ILE A 102 -13.89 4.43 22.31
N PHE A 103 -13.24 5.17 21.39
CA PHE A 103 -12.84 6.56 21.66
C PHE A 103 -14.04 7.50 21.81
N ARG A 104 -15.07 7.35 20.97
CA ARG A 104 -16.32 8.11 21.08
C ARG A 104 -17.06 7.82 22.39
N GLY A 105 -17.10 6.55 22.81
CA GLY A 105 -17.70 6.13 24.07
C GLY A 105 -16.98 6.73 25.28
N LYS A 106 -15.64 6.69 25.28
CA LYS A 106 -14.84 7.34 26.34
C LYS A 106 -15.07 8.84 26.41
N LYS A 107 -15.13 9.51 25.25
CA LYS A 107 -15.45 10.94 25.18
C LYS A 107 -16.84 11.25 25.73
N ALA A 108 -17.84 10.41 25.45
CA ALA A 108 -19.19 10.56 25.96
C ALA A 108 -19.29 10.36 27.49
N LEU A 109 -18.44 9.51 28.06
CA LEU A 109 -18.32 9.30 29.51
C LEU A 109 -17.55 10.41 30.24
N GLY A 110 -17.10 11.46 29.53
CA GLY A 110 -16.40 12.60 30.12
C GLY A 110 -14.90 12.37 30.36
N PHE A 111 -14.31 11.30 29.81
CA PHE A 111 -12.85 11.13 29.87
C PHE A 111 -12.17 12.20 28.98
N SER A 112 -11.23 12.93 29.56
CA SER A 112 -10.43 13.94 28.85
C SER A 112 -9.54 13.28 27.79
N GLU A 113 -9.35 13.99 26.66
CA GLU A 113 -8.40 13.53 25.65
C GLU A 113 -6.97 13.62 26.21
N PRO A 114 -6.17 12.55 26.07
CA PRO A 114 -4.82 12.51 26.62
C PRO A 114 -3.94 13.58 25.97
N GLN A 115 -3.38 14.48 26.80
CA GLN A 115 -2.58 15.61 26.34
C GLN A 115 -1.12 15.18 26.13
N THR A 116 -0.61 14.36 27.04
CA THR A 116 0.80 13.92 27.02
C THR A 116 0.99 12.61 26.27
N ARG A 117 2.15 12.41 25.63
CA ARG A 117 2.50 11.13 24.97
C ARG A 117 2.38 9.93 25.91
N PHE A 118 2.78 10.09 27.17
CA PHE A 118 2.68 9.04 28.19
C PHE A 118 1.23 8.66 28.52
N GLU A 119 0.33 9.65 28.60
CA GLU A 119 -1.10 9.42 28.84
C GLU A 119 -1.74 8.68 27.66
N LYS A 120 -1.33 9.00 26.42
CA LYS A 120 -1.76 8.26 25.22
C LYS A 120 -1.36 6.79 25.28
N ILE A 121 -0.12 6.50 25.69
CA ILE A 121 0.38 5.13 25.83
C ILE A 121 -0.38 4.39 26.93
N LYS A 122 -0.58 5.01 28.10
CA LYS A 122 -1.34 4.44 29.22
C LYS A 122 -2.79 4.17 28.85
N MET A 123 -3.42 5.06 28.09
CA MET A 123 -4.77 4.87 27.57
C MET A 123 -4.82 3.72 26.56
N PHE A 124 -3.84 3.64 25.66
CA PHE A 124 -3.72 2.59 24.66
C PHE A 124 -3.53 1.21 25.30
N SER A 125 -2.63 1.10 26.28
CA SER A 125 -2.37 -0.15 26.99
C SER A 125 -3.60 -0.65 27.77
N GLY A 126 -4.44 0.25 28.27
CA GLY A 126 -5.70 -0.13 28.93
C GLY A 126 -6.77 -0.67 27.98
N VAL A 127 -6.78 -0.23 26.71
CA VAL A 127 -7.77 -0.67 25.71
C VAL A 127 -7.31 -1.93 24.97
N LEU A 128 -6.00 -2.09 24.81
CA LEU A 128 -5.40 -3.14 23.99
C LEU A 128 -5.82 -4.57 24.37
N PRO A 129 -5.87 -4.98 25.66
CA PRO A 129 -6.31 -6.33 26.03
C PRO A 129 -7.74 -6.63 25.60
N TYR A 130 -8.66 -5.67 25.79
CA TYR A 130 -10.04 -5.80 25.34
C TYR A 130 -10.13 -5.95 23.82
N PHE A 131 -9.38 -5.12 23.10
CA PHE A 131 -9.35 -5.15 21.64
C PHE A 131 -8.80 -6.48 21.10
N LEU A 132 -7.73 -7.01 21.72
CA LEU A 132 -7.18 -8.33 21.38
C LEU A 132 -8.17 -9.45 21.66
N HIS A 133 -8.84 -9.41 22.81
CA HIS A 133 -9.86 -10.41 23.15
C HIS A 133 -11.01 -10.42 22.15
N ASN A 134 -11.54 -9.25 21.79
CA ASN A 134 -12.63 -9.17 20.81
C ASN A 134 -12.19 -9.61 19.41
N SER A 135 -10.97 -9.23 18.99
CA SER A 135 -10.40 -9.68 17.72
C SER A 135 -10.21 -11.21 17.66
N LEU A 136 -9.82 -11.83 18.79
CA LEU A 136 -9.72 -13.28 18.92
C LEU A 136 -11.09 -13.94 18.76
N LEU A 137 -12.10 -13.46 19.49
CA LEU A 137 -13.48 -13.96 19.41
C LEU A 137 -14.05 -13.86 17.99
N GLN A 138 -13.86 -12.71 17.32
CA GLN A 138 -14.28 -12.53 15.93
C GLN A 138 -13.58 -13.52 14.99
N SER A 139 -12.28 -13.76 15.20
CA SER A 139 -11.51 -14.74 14.42
C SER A 139 -12.02 -16.17 14.62
N GLU A 140 -12.35 -16.56 15.85
CA GLU A 140 -12.91 -17.88 16.16
C GLU A 140 -14.29 -18.08 15.53
N GLN A 141 -15.17 -17.08 15.66
CA GLN A 141 -16.50 -17.08 15.04
C GLN A 141 -16.39 -17.20 13.52
N MET A 142 -15.53 -16.40 12.90
CA MET A 142 -15.31 -16.45 11.45
C MET A 142 -14.76 -17.81 11.03
N THR A 143 -13.77 -18.35 11.75
CA THR A 143 -13.19 -19.66 11.45
C THR A 143 -14.24 -20.77 11.56
N ARG A 144 -15.14 -20.70 12.55
CA ARG A 144 -16.26 -21.64 12.69
C ARG A 144 -17.18 -21.57 11.47
N VAL A 145 -17.59 -20.37 11.06
CA VAL A 145 -18.43 -20.17 9.87
C VAL A 145 -17.75 -20.66 8.60
N MET A 146 -16.44 -20.43 8.45
CA MET A 146 -15.66 -20.93 7.31
C MET A 146 -15.65 -22.46 7.27
N LYS A 147 -15.41 -23.12 8.41
CA LYS A 147 -15.45 -24.60 8.50
C LYS A 147 -16.83 -25.16 8.14
N LEU A 148 -17.91 -24.53 8.62
CA LEU A 148 -19.29 -24.91 8.28
C LEU A 148 -19.58 -24.79 6.78
N ARG A 149 -19.01 -23.78 6.11
CA ARG A 149 -19.09 -23.62 4.65
C ARG A 149 -18.19 -24.58 3.86
N GLY A 150 -17.58 -25.58 4.51
CA GLY A 150 -16.70 -26.56 3.88
C GLY A 150 -15.30 -26.03 3.56
N TYR A 151 -14.90 -24.88 4.11
CA TYR A 151 -13.58 -24.31 3.86
C TYR A 151 -12.47 -25.26 4.36
N GLY A 152 -11.50 -25.55 3.50
CA GLY A 152 -10.36 -26.42 3.82
C GLY A 152 -10.54 -27.90 3.47
N LYS A 153 -11.69 -28.33 2.95
CA LYS A 153 -11.93 -29.72 2.52
C LYS A 153 -11.39 -30.05 1.12
N GLN A 154 -11.24 -29.05 0.25
CA GLN A 154 -10.76 -29.22 -1.13
C GLN A 154 -9.60 -28.27 -1.45
N PHE A 155 -8.58 -28.81 -2.12
CA PHE A 155 -7.46 -28.08 -2.71
C PHE A 155 -7.19 -28.65 -4.12
N PRO A 156 -6.83 -27.83 -5.12
CA PRO A 156 -6.76 -26.36 -5.12
C PRO A 156 -8.15 -25.72 -5.05
N ARG A 157 -8.24 -24.53 -4.45
CA ARG A 157 -9.51 -23.80 -4.32
C ARG A 157 -9.86 -23.04 -5.61
N GLY A 158 -11.15 -22.95 -5.92
CA GLY A 158 -11.65 -22.07 -6.98
C GLY A 158 -11.46 -20.59 -6.62
N VAL A 159 -11.34 -19.73 -7.63
CA VAL A 159 -11.18 -18.28 -7.47
C VAL A 159 -12.43 -17.56 -7.97
N TYR A 160 -13.02 -16.73 -7.12
CA TYR A 160 -14.14 -15.86 -7.49
C TYR A 160 -14.01 -14.50 -6.77
N PRO A 161 -14.20 -13.36 -7.46
CA PRO A 161 -14.32 -13.22 -8.92
C PRO A 161 -13.00 -13.53 -9.64
N PHE A 162 -13.08 -14.12 -10.84
CA PHE A 162 -11.90 -14.46 -11.64
C PHE A 162 -11.63 -13.37 -12.67
N HIS A 163 -10.44 -12.77 -12.59
CA HIS A 163 -9.95 -11.80 -13.57
C HIS A 163 -8.83 -12.43 -14.42
N PRO A 164 -9.14 -12.91 -15.65
CA PRO A 164 -8.13 -13.49 -16.53
C PRO A 164 -7.09 -12.44 -16.94
N LEU A 165 -5.79 -12.80 -16.96
CA LEU A 165 -4.78 -11.96 -17.59
C LEU A 165 -4.99 -12.05 -19.10
N LYS A 166 -5.12 -10.90 -19.75
CA LYS A 166 -5.23 -10.82 -21.20
C LYS A 166 -3.84 -10.64 -21.81
N SER A 167 -3.66 -11.05 -23.07
CA SER A 167 -2.42 -10.80 -23.81
C SER A 167 -2.08 -9.30 -23.91
N ILE A 168 -3.11 -8.43 -23.83
CA ILE A 168 -2.95 -6.97 -23.80
C ILE A 168 -2.16 -6.53 -22.56
N ASP A 169 -2.36 -7.17 -21.41
CA ASP A 169 -1.67 -6.81 -20.16
C ASP A 169 -0.15 -7.04 -20.29
N PHE A 170 0.25 -8.09 -21.02
CA PHE A 170 1.66 -8.37 -21.33
C PHE A 170 2.27 -7.31 -22.27
N ILE A 171 1.52 -6.88 -23.29
CA ILE A 171 1.98 -5.84 -24.23
C ILE A 171 2.21 -4.52 -23.49
N VAL A 172 1.26 -4.13 -22.62
CA VAL A 172 1.38 -2.92 -21.79
C VAL A 172 2.59 -3.02 -20.86
N PHE A 173 2.83 -4.18 -20.24
CA PHE A 173 3.97 -4.39 -19.35
C PHE A 173 5.32 -4.25 -20.09
N ILE A 174 5.45 -4.84 -21.29
CA ILE A 174 6.65 -4.71 -22.11
C ILE A 174 6.89 -3.25 -22.52
N LEU A 175 5.83 -2.55 -22.92
CA LEU A 175 5.91 -1.13 -23.30
C LEU A 175 6.36 -0.25 -22.13
N LEU A 176 5.90 -0.52 -20.91
CA LEU A 176 6.34 0.19 -19.70
C LEU A 176 7.83 -0.02 -19.40
N ILE A 177 8.33 -1.26 -19.55
CA ILE A 177 9.76 -1.57 -19.35
C ILE A 177 10.61 -0.84 -20.38
N LEU A 178 10.22 -0.88 -21.66
CA LEU A 178 10.93 -0.19 -22.73
C LEU A 178 10.94 1.33 -22.53
N PHE A 179 9.79 1.91 -22.15
CA PHE A 179 9.71 3.33 -21.84
C PHE A 179 10.63 3.73 -20.69
N ASN A 180 10.70 2.92 -19.62
CA ASN A 180 11.58 3.19 -18.49
C ASN A 180 13.07 3.08 -18.87
N GLY A 181 13.43 2.05 -19.65
CA GLY A 181 14.79 1.87 -20.15
C GLY A 181 15.25 3.02 -21.05
N LEU A 182 14.38 3.50 -21.96
CA LEU A 182 14.66 4.67 -22.78
C LEU A 182 14.85 5.93 -21.92
N PHE A 183 13.97 6.17 -20.95
CA PHE A 183 14.10 7.32 -20.05
C PHE A 183 15.41 7.29 -19.25
N GLN A 184 15.87 6.11 -18.83
CA GLN A 184 17.16 5.96 -18.16
C GLN A 184 18.34 6.24 -19.10
N PHE A 185 18.29 5.77 -20.35
CA PHE A 185 19.34 6.00 -21.34
C PHE A 185 19.50 7.49 -21.70
N TYR A 186 18.39 8.21 -21.88
CA TYR A 186 18.42 9.66 -22.13
C TYR A 186 18.82 10.48 -20.89
N GLY A 187 18.66 9.95 -19.68
CA GLY A 187 19.09 10.61 -18.45
C GLY A 187 20.58 10.45 -18.12
N THR A 188 21.28 9.55 -18.82
CA THR A 188 22.73 9.27 -18.65
C THR A 188 23.62 9.91 -19.72
N LEU A 189 23.02 10.51 -20.76
CA LEU A 189 23.67 11.30 -21.81
C LEU A 189 23.66 12.79 -21.45
#